data_AF-A0A522SU57-F1
#
_entry.id   AF-A0A522SU57-F1
#
_cell.length_a   1.000
_cell.length_b   1.000
_cell.length_c   1.000
_cell.angle_alpha   90.00
_cell.angle_beta   90.00
_cell.angle_gamma   90.00
#
_symmetry.space_group_name_H-M   'P 1'
#
loop_
_entity.id
_entity.type
_entity.pdbx_description
1 polymer ?
#
loop_
_entity_poly.entity_id
_entity_poly.type
_entity_poly.pdbx_seq_one_letter_code
_entity_poly.pdbx_strand_id
1 'polypeptide(L)'
;MTAKQERFCIEYLKDQNAKQALIRAGYSKNGAAQTAHNTLQVPDVAAYITKELGERKKRAELTKDKVIEEIKKIAFSNIKDFVNGGNTILELKCLDAEKTAAVQGVKTQTVTVKDQTFINQEIKLYNKLDALEKLAKHLGLYEEDNRQRSVIKVGFEDEEAPDEQEEE
;
A
#
# COMPACT_ATOMS: atom_id res chain seq x y z
N MET A 1 27.96 19.95 -11.97
CA MET A 1 27.70 20.29 -10.55
C MET A 1 28.99 20.41 -9.74
N THR A 2 29.11 21.43 -8.89
CA THR A 2 30.28 21.65 -8.01
C THR A 2 30.12 20.96 -6.64
N ALA A 3 31.24 20.69 -5.94
CA ALA A 3 31.22 20.07 -4.61
C ALA A 3 30.37 20.84 -3.57
N LYS A 4 30.33 22.17 -3.65
CA LYS A 4 29.49 23.00 -2.76
C LYS A 4 28.00 22.91 -3.10
N GLN A 5 27.66 22.86 -4.39
CA GLN A 5 26.28 22.65 -4.84
C GLN A 5 25.77 21.26 -4.46
N GLU A 6 26.60 20.23 -4.59
CA GLU A 6 26.25 18.88 -4.16
C GLU A 6 25.98 18.83 -2.65
N ARG A 7 26.83 19.44 -1.83
CA ARG A 7 26.60 19.57 -0.38
C ARG A 7 25.30 20.31 -0.07
N PHE A 8 24.99 21.37 -0.81
CA PHE A 8 23.72 22.09 -0.70
C PHE A 8 22.53 21.19 -1.00
N CYS A 9 22.57 20.42 -2.10
CA CYS A 9 21.52 19.46 -2.43
C CYS A 9 21.30 18.44 -1.31
N ILE A 10 22.39 17.85 -0.79
CA ILE A 10 22.33 16.84 0.28
C ILE A 10 21.68 17.43 1.54
N GLU A 11 22.06 18.64 1.96
CA GLU A 11 21.48 19.30 3.12
C GLU A 11 20.03 19.72 2.89
N TYR A 12 19.70 20.24 1.71
CA TYR A 12 18.34 20.66 1.35
C TYR A 12 17.38 19.48 1.32
N LEU A 13 17.81 18.31 0.84
CA LEU A 13 16.99 17.11 0.84
C LEU A 13 16.67 16.57 2.24
N LYS A 14 17.30 17.07 3.31
CA LYS A 14 16.98 16.63 4.69
C LYS A 14 15.72 17.30 5.24
N ASP A 15 15.59 18.61 5.07
CA ASP A 15 14.55 19.43 5.73
C ASP A 15 13.83 20.41 4.79
N GLN A 16 14.21 20.44 3.51
CA GLN A 16 13.69 21.37 2.49
C GLN A 16 13.81 22.84 2.89
N ASN A 17 14.77 23.19 3.76
CA ASN A 17 15.05 24.56 4.16
C ASN A 17 16.24 25.13 3.38
N ALA A 18 15.96 25.84 2.28
CA ALA A 18 16.97 26.33 1.35
C ALA A 18 18.04 27.23 2.01
N LYS A 19 17.63 28.17 2.88
CA LYS A 19 18.57 29.08 3.56
C LYS A 19 19.51 28.32 4.49
N GLN A 20 18.97 27.41 5.30
CA GLN A 20 19.77 26.64 6.26
C GLN A 20 20.65 25.60 5.58
N ALA A 21 20.15 24.93 4.54
CA ALA A 21 20.92 24.01 3.74
C ALA A 21 22.15 24.68 3.10
N LEU A 22 22.00 25.90 2.60
CA LEU A 22 23.10 26.67 2.02
C LEU A 22 24.17 27.04 3.05
N ILE A 23 23.76 27.44 4.25
CA ILE A 23 24.68 27.72 5.35
C ILE A 23 25.46 26.46 5.75
N ARG A 24 24.77 25.32 5.90
CA ARG A 24 25.41 24.02 6.22
C ARG A 24 26.34 23.53 5.11
N ALA A 25 26.04 23.86 3.85
CA ALA A 25 26.89 23.56 2.70
C ALA A 25 28.19 24.39 2.66
N GLY A 26 28.35 25.38 3.55
CA GLY A 26 29.58 26.18 3.69
C GLY A 26 29.60 27.44 2.82
N TYR A 27 28.42 27.99 2.47
CA TYR A 27 28.31 29.31 1.85
C TYR A 27 28.24 30.42 2.90
N SER A 28 28.44 31.66 2.43
CA SER A 28 28.30 32.85 3.29
C SER A 28 26.89 32.94 3.87
N LYS A 29 26.79 33.33 5.14
CA LYS A 29 25.52 33.62 5.82
C LYS A 29 24.85 34.87 5.28
N ASN A 30 25.65 35.84 4.81
CA ASN A 30 25.15 37.08 4.25
C ASN A 30 24.51 36.81 2.89
N GLY A 31 23.24 37.19 2.73
CA GLY A 31 22.49 36.94 1.50
C GLY A 31 22.12 35.47 1.25
N ALA A 32 22.26 34.59 2.25
CA ALA A 32 22.05 33.14 2.09
C ALA A 32 20.69 32.77 1.47
N ALA A 33 19.62 33.54 1.78
CA ALA A 33 18.30 33.31 1.20
C ALA A 33 18.27 33.53 -0.32
N GLN A 34 18.84 34.66 -0.79
CA GLN A 34 18.89 34.98 -2.21
C GLN A 34 19.79 33.99 -2.97
N THR A 35 20.97 33.69 -2.41
CA THR A 35 21.89 32.73 -3.00
C THR A 35 21.27 31.33 -3.07
N ALA A 36 20.48 30.93 -2.06
CA ALA A 36 19.81 29.63 -2.04
C ALA A 36 18.74 29.55 -3.13
N HIS A 37 17.94 30.61 -3.29
CA HIS A 37 16.96 30.69 -4.37
C HIS A 37 17.61 30.57 -5.75
N ASN A 38 18.68 31.32 -5.99
CA ASN A 38 19.44 31.25 -7.24
C ASN A 38 20.05 29.85 -7.45
N THR A 39 20.55 29.22 -6.38
CA THR A 39 21.15 27.87 -6.44
C THR A 39 20.12 26.81 -6.80
N LEU A 40 18.89 26.91 -6.29
CA LEU A 40 17.79 26.02 -6.64
C LEU A 40 17.36 26.13 -8.11
N GLN A 41 17.58 27.28 -8.74
CA GLN A 41 17.28 27.50 -10.17
C GLN A 41 18.39 27.01 -11.11
N VAL A 42 19.56 26.66 -10.58
CA VAL A 42 20.64 26.10 -11.41
C VAL A 42 20.17 24.76 -11.99
N PRO A 43 20.21 24.56 -13.32
CA PRO A 43 19.67 23.36 -13.96
C PRO A 43 20.20 22.04 -13.36
N ASP A 44 21.51 21.95 -13.15
CA ASP A 44 22.16 20.78 -12.54
C ASP A 44 21.60 20.47 -11.13
N VAL A 45 21.39 21.50 -10.31
CA VAL A 45 20.91 21.38 -8.92
C VAL A 45 19.45 20.97 -8.92
N ALA A 46 18.62 21.64 -9.72
CA ALA A 46 17.21 21.33 -9.87
C ALA A 46 17.00 19.89 -10.36
N ALA A 47 17.79 19.46 -11.36
CA ALA A 47 17.76 18.10 -11.89
C ALA A 47 18.16 17.06 -10.82
N TYR A 48 19.21 17.32 -10.06
CA TYR A 48 19.65 16.43 -8.98
C TYR A 48 18.58 16.29 -7.88
N ILE A 49 18.04 17.41 -7.40
CA ILE A 49 16.99 17.40 -6.35
C ILE A 49 15.75 16.66 -6.86
N THR A 50 15.31 16.93 -8.09
CA THR A 50 14.14 16.28 -8.69
C THR A 50 14.35 14.77 -8.82
N LYS A 51 15.53 14.34 -9.28
CA LYS A 51 15.90 12.93 -9.38
C LYS A 51 15.86 12.25 -8.01
N GLU A 52 16.53 12.82 -7.01
CA GLU A 52 16.57 12.25 -5.65
C GLU A 52 15.20 12.23 -4.98
N LEU A 53 14.37 13.26 -5.16
CA LEU A 53 12.99 13.25 -4.68
C LEU A 53 12.16 12.17 -5.39
N GLY A 54 12.34 11.99 -6.70
CA GLY A 54 11.71 10.90 -7.46
C GLY A 54 12.14 9.52 -6.98
N GLU A 55 13.43 9.32 -6.70
CA GLU A 55 13.96 8.06 -6.15
C GLU A 55 13.51 7.81 -4.72
N ARG A 56 13.52 8.83 -3.86
CA ARG A 56 12.98 8.74 -2.49
C ARG A 56 11.49 8.46 -2.51
N LYS A 57 10.73 9.08 -3.41
CA LYS A 57 9.33 8.77 -3.64
C LYS A 57 9.17 7.30 -4.03
N LYS A 58 9.89 6.81 -5.04
CA LYS A 58 9.88 5.38 -5.42
C LYS A 58 10.26 4.41 -4.28
N ARG A 59 11.23 4.76 -3.43
CA ARG A 59 11.70 3.96 -2.28
C ARG A 59 10.75 3.99 -1.08
N ALA A 60 10.20 5.17 -0.77
CA ALA A 60 9.27 5.37 0.35
C ALA A 60 7.84 4.96 0.00
N GLU A 61 7.53 4.84 -1.30
CA GLU A 61 6.24 4.37 -1.79
C GLU A 61 6.12 2.85 -1.65
N LEU A 62 5.82 2.43 -0.42
CA LEU A 62 4.69 1.54 -0.24
C LEU A 62 3.44 2.32 -0.65
N THR A 63 3.18 2.41 -1.96
CA THR A 63 1.95 3.05 -2.47
C THR A 63 0.74 2.23 -2.09
N LYS A 64 -0.41 2.89 -1.97
CA LYS A 64 -1.71 2.21 -1.85
C LYS A 64 -1.86 1.17 -2.97
N ASP A 65 -1.44 1.51 -4.19
CA ASP A 65 -1.49 0.63 -5.35
C ASP A 65 -0.67 -0.65 -5.16
N LYS A 66 0.57 -0.56 -4.64
CA LYS A 66 1.39 -1.76 -4.35
C LYS A 66 0.76 -2.64 -3.28
N VAL A 67 0.16 -2.04 -2.25
CA VAL A 67 -0.56 -2.81 -1.21
C VAL A 67 -1.77 -3.52 -1.82
N ILE A 68 -2.51 -2.84 -2.70
CA ILE A 68 -3.66 -3.40 -3.41
C ILE A 68 -3.21 -4.52 -4.35
N GLU A 69 -2.10 -4.36 -5.07
CA GLU A 69 -1.52 -5.40 -5.94
C GLU A 69 -1.17 -6.67 -5.15
N GLU A 70 -0.54 -6.54 -3.99
CA GLU A 70 -0.23 -7.70 -3.14
C GLU A 70 -1.50 -8.37 -2.59
N ILE A 71 -2.51 -7.60 -2.17
CA ILE A 71 -3.79 -8.17 -1.73
C ILE A 71 -4.50 -8.88 -2.90
N LYS A 72 -4.43 -8.33 -4.12
CA LYS A 72 -5.00 -8.95 -5.33
C LYS A 72 -4.38 -10.31 -5.62
N LYS A 73 -3.05 -10.46 -5.48
CA LYS A 73 -2.36 -11.75 -5.67
C LYS A 73 -2.92 -12.84 -4.75
N ILE A 74 -3.22 -12.50 -3.50
CA ILE A 74 -3.85 -13.42 -2.54
C ILE A 74 -5.32 -13.66 -2.92
N ALA A 75 -6.08 -12.59 -3.15
CA ALA A 75 -7.52 -12.61 -3.40
C ALA A 75 -7.92 -13.37 -4.68
N PHE A 76 -7.04 -13.42 -5.68
CA PHE A 76 -7.30 -14.09 -6.96
C PHE A 76 -6.44 -15.32 -7.19
N SER A 77 -5.70 -15.78 -6.18
CA SER A 77 -4.96 -17.03 -6.24
C SER A 77 -5.87 -18.24 -6.53
N ASN A 78 -5.33 -19.19 -7.30
CA ASN A 78 -6.02 -20.42 -7.69
C ASN A 78 -5.16 -21.63 -7.33
N ILE A 79 -5.76 -22.61 -6.66
CA ILE A 79 -5.04 -23.82 -6.24
C ILE A 79 -4.48 -24.64 -7.42
N LYS A 80 -5.13 -24.55 -8.60
CA LYS A 80 -4.66 -25.20 -9.83
C LYS A 80 -3.28 -24.73 -10.26
N ASP A 81 -2.87 -23.52 -9.88
CA ASP A 81 -1.54 -23.00 -10.17
C ASP A 81 -0.42 -23.69 -9.37
N PHE A 82 -0.77 -24.44 -8.32
CA PHE A 82 0.18 -25.10 -7.42
C PHE A 82 0.20 -26.61 -7.57
N VAL A 83 -0.63 -27.19 -8.44
CA VAL A 83 -0.74 -28.64 -8.64
C VAL A 83 -0.57 -29.02 -10.12
N ASN A 84 0.12 -30.12 -10.37
CA ASN A 84 0.28 -30.71 -11.70
C ASN A 84 -0.91 -31.65 -12.02
N GLY A 85 -1.00 -32.14 -13.26
CA GLY A 85 -2.09 -33.01 -13.74
C GLY A 85 -2.29 -34.32 -12.97
N GLY A 86 -1.36 -34.70 -12.09
CA GLY A 86 -1.47 -35.82 -11.15
C GLY A 86 -1.82 -35.44 -9.70
N ASN A 87 -2.31 -34.21 -9.45
CA ASN A 87 -2.50 -33.63 -8.11
C ASN A 87 -1.22 -33.54 -7.25
N THR A 88 -0.05 -33.63 -7.88
CA THR A 88 1.24 -33.43 -7.22
C THR A 88 1.53 -31.93 -7.13
N ILE A 89 1.99 -31.48 -5.97
CA ILE A 89 2.40 -30.09 -5.77
C ILE A 89 3.60 -29.75 -6.65
N LEU A 90 3.54 -28.59 -7.31
CA LEU A 90 4.66 -28.05 -8.09
C LEU A 90 5.77 -27.56 -7.15
N GLU A 91 7.02 -27.72 -7.57
CA GLU A 91 8.15 -27.16 -6.83
C GLU A 91 8.08 -25.63 -6.78
N LEU A 92 8.36 -25.06 -5.60
CA LEU A 92 8.38 -23.61 -5.39
C LEU A 92 9.31 -22.85 -6.35
N LYS A 93 10.39 -23.50 -6.81
CA LYS A 93 11.33 -22.90 -7.78
C LYS A 93 10.72 -22.70 -9.17
N CYS A 94 9.69 -23.48 -9.50
CA CYS A 94 9.01 -23.44 -10.78
C CYS A 94 7.80 -22.49 -10.78
N LEU A 95 7.50 -21.85 -9.64
CA LEU A 95 6.39 -20.92 -9.50
C LEU A 95 6.84 -19.48 -9.68
N ASP A 96 6.05 -18.71 -10.42
CA ASP A 96 6.27 -17.28 -10.58
C ASP A 96 6.18 -16.54 -9.23
N ALA A 97 6.87 -15.41 -9.13
CA ALA A 97 6.86 -14.57 -7.93
C ALA A 97 5.44 -14.14 -7.52
N GLU A 98 4.54 -13.94 -8.50
CA GLU A 98 3.14 -13.58 -8.25
C GLU A 98 2.36 -14.70 -7.56
N LYS A 99 2.56 -15.94 -7.99
CA LYS A 99 1.90 -17.13 -7.42
C LYS A 99 2.45 -17.42 -6.03
N THR A 100 3.77 -17.27 -5.87
CA THR A 100 4.44 -17.47 -4.59
C THR A 100 3.97 -16.48 -3.51
N ALA A 101 3.53 -15.27 -3.89
CA ALA A 101 3.01 -14.27 -2.94
C ALA A 101 1.75 -14.73 -2.19
N ALA A 102 0.99 -15.68 -2.73
CA ALA A 102 -0.20 -16.24 -2.08
C ALA A 102 0.12 -17.36 -1.07
N VAL A 103 1.37 -17.85 -1.02
CA VAL A 103 1.79 -18.96 -0.17
C VAL A 103 2.09 -18.47 1.24
N GLN A 104 1.36 -18.99 2.22
CA GLN A 104 1.60 -18.74 3.64
C GLN A 104 2.75 -19.60 4.19
N GLY A 105 2.88 -20.82 3.69
CA GLY A 105 3.96 -21.72 4.11
C GLY A 105 3.94 -23.05 3.40
N VAL A 106 5.09 -23.71 3.37
CA VAL A 106 5.25 -25.05 2.78
C VAL A 106 5.90 -25.96 3.81
N LYS A 107 5.31 -27.14 4.00
CA LYS A 107 5.90 -28.22 4.81
C LYS A 107 6.33 -29.33 3.88
N THR A 108 7.57 -29.77 4.02
CA THR A 108 8.13 -30.90 3.28
C THR A 108 8.55 -31.96 4.30
N GLN A 109 8.00 -33.16 4.17
CA GLN A 109 8.39 -34.32 4.97
C GLN A 109 8.97 -35.38 4.04
N THR A 110 10.23 -35.72 4.29
CA THR A 110 10.92 -36.80 3.58
C THR A 110 10.82 -38.05 4.43
N VAL A 111 10.15 -39.08 3.93
CA VAL A 111 10.01 -40.38 4.61
C VAL A 111 10.77 -41.41 3.78
N THR A 112 11.80 -42.01 4.37
CA THR A 112 12.56 -43.10 3.75
C THR A 112 12.03 -44.43 4.27
N VAL A 113 11.49 -45.27 3.39
CA VAL A 113 11.05 -46.63 3.72
C VAL A 113 11.72 -47.60 2.76
N LYS A 114 12.51 -48.53 3.29
CA LYS A 114 13.15 -49.63 2.53
C LYS A 114 13.85 -49.15 1.23
N ASP A 115 14.78 -48.21 1.36
CA ASP A 115 15.54 -47.58 0.25
C ASP A 115 14.73 -46.78 -0.78
N GLN A 116 13.44 -46.52 -0.51
CA GLN A 116 12.62 -45.60 -1.29
C GLN A 116 12.36 -44.31 -0.50
N THR A 117 12.64 -43.18 -1.13
CA THR A 117 12.40 -41.85 -0.57
C THR A 117 11.06 -41.31 -1.05
N PHE A 118 10.14 -41.08 -0.11
CA PHE A 118 8.87 -40.42 -0.37
C PHE A 118 8.92 -38.97 0.11
N ILE A 119 8.50 -38.05 -0.74
CA ILE A 119 8.44 -36.62 -0.41
C ILE A 119 6.96 -36.25 -0.28
N ASN A 120 6.51 -35.98 0.93
CA ASN A 120 5.19 -35.43 1.21
C ASN A 120 5.29 -33.92 1.33
N GLN A 121 4.52 -33.18 0.53
CA GLN A 121 4.46 -31.73 0.56
C GLN A 121 3.05 -31.26 0.94
N GLU A 122 2.99 -30.21 1.75
CA GLU A 122 1.76 -29.53 2.13
C GLU A 122 1.97 -28.02 1.87
N ILE A 123 1.14 -27.42 1.02
CA ILE A 123 1.11 -25.98 0.78
C ILE A 123 -0.05 -25.37 1.55
N LYS A 124 0.25 -24.34 2.34
CA LYS A 124 -0.73 -23.50 3.00
C LYS A 124 -0.77 -22.15 2.29
N LEU A 125 -1.96 -21.72 1.86
CA LEU A 125 -2.19 -20.42 1.25
C LEU A 125 -2.72 -19.41 2.28
N TYR A 126 -2.52 -18.12 2.03
CA TYR A 126 -3.17 -17.07 2.80
C TYR A 126 -4.70 -17.09 2.62
N ASN A 127 -5.43 -16.50 3.57
CA ASN A 127 -6.88 -16.48 3.52
C ASN A 127 -7.39 -15.59 2.37
N LYS A 128 -7.95 -16.23 1.34
CA LYS A 128 -8.54 -15.59 0.17
C LYS A 128 -9.73 -14.69 0.52
N LEU A 129 -10.57 -15.10 1.48
CA LEU A 129 -11.77 -14.36 1.86
C LEU A 129 -11.41 -13.03 2.54
N ASP A 130 -10.46 -13.04 3.46
CA ASP A 130 -9.99 -11.82 4.14
C ASP A 130 -9.36 -10.83 3.15
N ALA A 131 -8.66 -11.33 2.14
CA ALA A 131 -8.10 -10.50 1.08
C ALA A 131 -9.19 -9.87 0.21
N LEU A 132 -10.20 -10.64 -0.18
CA LEU A 132 -11.37 -10.14 -0.93
C LEU A 132 -12.17 -9.11 -0.13
N GLU A 133 -12.38 -9.33 1.17
CA GLU A 133 -13.08 -8.38 2.05
C GLU A 133 -12.35 -7.04 2.13
N LYS A 134 -11.01 -7.06 2.26
CA LYS A 134 -10.19 -5.83 2.27
C LYS A 134 -10.29 -5.08 0.95
N LEU A 135 -10.31 -5.79 -0.20
CA LEU A 135 -10.51 -5.17 -1.51
C LEU A 135 -11.94 -4.61 -1.65
N ALA A 136 -12.96 -5.34 -1.19
CA ALA A 136 -14.35 -4.88 -1.20
C ALA A 136 -14.55 -3.60 -0.37
N LYS A 137 -13.93 -3.51 0.81
CA LYS A 137 -13.89 -2.29 1.63
C LYS A 137 -13.18 -1.14 0.91
N HIS A 138 -12.06 -1.42 0.26
CA HIS A 138 -11.32 -0.39 -0.48
C HIS A 138 -12.11 0.16 -1.68
N LEU A 139 -12.90 -0.70 -2.35
CA LEU A 139 -13.78 -0.33 -3.46
C LEU A 139 -15.09 0.34 -3.02
N GLY A 140 -15.36 0.41 -1.72
CA GLY A 140 -16.59 1.02 -1.21
C GLY A 140 -17.86 0.17 -1.38
N LEU A 141 -17.74 -1.14 -1.68
CA LEU A 141 -18.91 -2.02 -1.90
C LEU A 141 -19.86 -2.05 -0.68
N TYR A 142 -19.32 -1.91 0.53
CA TYR A 142 -20.11 -1.87 1.76
C TYR A 142 -20.77 -0.51 2.03
N GLU A 143 -20.33 0.57 1.37
CA GLU A 143 -20.99 1.88 1.45
C GLU A 143 -22.21 1.95 0.52
N GLU A 144 -22.15 1.26 -0.63
CA GLU A 144 -23.30 1.12 -1.54
C GLU A 144 -24.45 0.33 -0.88
N ASP A 145 -24.13 -0.76 -0.17
CA ASP A 145 -25.12 -1.57 0.57
C ASP A 145 -25.75 -0.83 1.77
N ASN A 146 -25.01 0.07 2.43
CA ASN A 146 -25.51 0.78 3.62
C ASN A 146 -26.53 1.89 3.29
N ARG A 147 -26.58 2.40 2.05
CA ARG A 147 -27.63 3.36 1.64
C ARG A 147 -29.01 2.69 1.53
N GLN A 148 -29.07 1.37 1.35
CA GLN A 148 -30.33 0.62 1.23
C GLN A 148 -31.01 0.33 2.58
N ARG A 149 -30.31 0.52 3.70
CA ARG A 149 -30.89 0.45 5.06
C ARG A 149 -31.21 1.84 5.62
N SER A 150 -31.93 2.67 4.86
CA SER A 150 -32.65 3.76 5.51
C SER A 150 -33.78 3.13 6.32
N VAL A 151 -33.59 3.02 7.64
CA VAL A 151 -34.70 2.72 8.55
C VAL A 151 -35.73 3.82 8.34
N ILE A 152 -36.86 3.51 7.69
CA ILE A 152 -38.00 4.40 7.63
C ILE A 152 -38.47 4.57 9.07
N LYS A 153 -38.14 5.70 9.70
CA LYS A 153 -38.81 6.11 10.93
C LYS A 153 -40.25 6.45 10.53
N VAL A 154 -41.15 5.50 10.68
CA VAL A 154 -42.59 5.78 10.70
C VAL A 154 -42.83 6.49 12.02
N GLY A 155 -42.91 7.82 11.99
CA GLY A 155 -43.38 8.60 13.13
C GLY A 155 -44.87 8.35 13.29
N PHE A 156 -45.26 7.78 14.42
CA PHE A 156 -46.62 7.92 14.91
C PHE A 156 -46.67 9.31 15.56
N GLU A 157 -47.22 10.28 14.84
CA GLU A 157 -47.76 11.49 15.46
C GLU A 157 -49.09 11.06 16.06
N ASP A 158 -49.11 10.89 17.39
CA ASP A 158 -50.38 10.84 18.12
C ASP A 158 -51.01 12.23 17.97
N GLU A 159 -52.06 12.33 17.15
CA GLU A 159 -52.91 13.51 17.05
C GLU A 159 -53.41 13.87 18.46
N GLU A 160 -53.04 15.06 18.94
CA GLU A 160 -53.68 15.69 20.10
C GLU A 160 -55.19 15.78 19.81
N ALA A 161 -55.97 15.09 20.65
CA ALA A 161 -57.42 15.15 20.60
C ALA A 161 -57.88 16.61 20.80
N PRO A 162 -58.83 17.12 20.00
CA PRO A 162 -59.35 18.46 20.19
C PRO A 162 -60.14 18.54 21.50
N ASP A 163 -59.78 19.53 22.34
CA ASP A 163 -60.54 19.92 23.52
C ASP A 163 -62.01 20.21 23.15
N GLU A 164 -62.92 19.40 23.67
CA GLU A 164 -64.35 19.68 23.65
C GLU A 164 -64.63 20.91 24.53
N GLN A 165 -64.78 22.07 23.89
CA GLN A 165 -65.50 23.20 24.48
C GLN A 165 -67.01 22.94 24.27
N GLU A 166 -67.69 22.43 25.29
CA GLU A 166 -69.15 22.52 25.38
C GLU A 166 -69.53 23.92 25.89
N GLU A 167 -70.23 24.66 25.03
CA GLU A 167 -71.04 25.83 25.39
C GLU A 167 -72.36 25.35 26.05
N GLU A 168 -72.61 25.73 27.31
CA GLU A 168 -73.84 26.40 27.81
C GLU A 168 -73.74 26.78 29.29
#